data_AF-A0A953NNF0-F1
#
_entry.id   AF-A0A953NNF0-F1
#
_cell.length_a   1.000
_cell.length_b   1.000
_cell.length_c   1.000
_cell.angle_alpha   90.00
_cell.angle_beta   90.00
_cell.angle_gamma   90.00
#
_symmetry.space_group_name_H-M   'P 1'
#
loop_
_entity.id
_entity.type
_entity.pdbx_description
1 polymer ?
#
loop_
_entity_poly.entity_id
_entity_poly.type
_entity_poly.pdbx_seq_one_letter_code
_entity_poly.pdbx_strand_id
1 'polypeptide(L)'
;MGSDTDLPVMTEAGKTLEKFGIAYEMEVLSAHRTPARAHEYATSAASTTLPVIGVPMATCVLNGLDALLSTVQMPGGIPVATMAIDKPGAVNAAIFAAEILALGDEGIARKLVAHKEELARGVAEKNARLQKQLSEKK
;
A
#
# COMPACT_ATOMS: atom_id res chain seq x y z
N MET A 1 11.86 2.04 -0.73
CA MET A 1 11.59 2.62 0.61
C MET A 1 12.75 3.52 1.04
N GLY A 2 12.57 4.41 2.02
CA GLY A 2 13.57 5.43 2.39
C GLY A 2 14.64 4.94 3.37
N SER A 3 14.32 3.91 4.14
CA SER A 3 15.16 3.34 5.19
C SER A 3 14.89 1.84 5.36
N ASP A 4 15.87 1.09 5.83
CA ASP A 4 15.73 -0.33 6.20
C ASP A 4 14.71 -0.50 7.34
N THR A 5 14.49 0.55 8.14
CA THR A 5 13.46 0.59 9.19
C THR A 5 12.03 0.49 8.64
N ASP A 6 11.83 0.81 7.36
CA ASP A 6 10.51 0.75 6.70
C ASP A 6 10.18 -0.68 6.22
N LEU A 7 11.18 -1.58 6.20
CA LEU A 7 11.08 -2.93 5.67
C LEU A 7 9.97 -3.77 6.33
N PRO A 8 9.75 -3.74 7.66
CA PRO A 8 8.66 -4.50 8.29
C PRO A 8 7.27 -4.07 7.84
N VAL A 9 7.11 -2.82 7.38
CA VAL A 9 5.86 -2.30 6.83
C VAL A 9 5.73 -2.71 5.36
N MET A 10 6.77 -2.45 4.56
CA MET A 10 6.75 -2.71 3.12
C MET A 10 6.75 -4.21 2.76
N THR A 11 7.21 -5.07 3.67
CA THR A 11 7.08 -6.52 3.51
C THR A 11 5.62 -6.97 3.41
N GLU A 12 4.68 -6.26 4.05
CA GLU A 12 3.25 -6.56 3.92
C GLU A 12 2.71 -6.25 2.52
N ALA A 13 3.27 -5.24 1.85
CA ALA A 13 2.99 -5.00 0.43
C ALA A 13 3.51 -6.15 -0.43
N GLY A 14 4.76 -6.59 -0.20
CA GLY A 14 5.37 -7.73 -0.89
C GLY A 14 4.51 -9.00 -0.77
N LYS A 15 4.16 -9.41 0.45
CA LYS A 15 3.28 -10.57 0.70
C LYS A 15 1.94 -10.47 -0.03
N THR A 16 1.38 -9.26 -0.10
CA THR A 16 0.12 -9.02 -0.78
C THR A 16 0.27 -9.18 -2.29
N LEU A 17 1.37 -8.68 -2.88
CA LEU A 17 1.68 -8.89 -4.30
C LEU A 17 1.92 -10.37 -4.62
N GLU A 18 2.63 -11.10 -3.74
CA GLU A 18 2.81 -12.56 -3.87
C GLU A 18 1.48 -13.30 -3.89
N LYS A 19 0.53 -12.92 -3.02
CA LYS A 19 -0.83 -13.50 -3.02
C LYS A 19 -1.54 -13.32 -4.36
N PHE A 20 -1.32 -12.20 -5.04
CA PHE A 20 -1.86 -11.96 -6.37
C PHE A 20 -1.00 -12.55 -7.50
N GLY A 21 0.17 -13.12 -7.18
CA GLY A 21 1.13 -13.65 -8.14
C GLY A 21 1.77 -12.56 -9.01
N ILE A 22 1.95 -11.37 -8.45
CA ILE A 22 2.56 -10.22 -9.12
C ILE A 22 4.04 -10.20 -8.74
N ALA A 23 4.91 -10.22 -9.75
CA ALA A 23 6.35 -10.05 -9.54
C ALA A 23 6.65 -8.63 -9.07
N TYR A 24 7.60 -8.48 -8.15
CA TYR A 24 8.00 -7.18 -7.63
C TYR A 24 9.48 -7.17 -7.29
N GLU A 25 10.03 -5.96 -7.23
CA GLU A 25 11.37 -5.68 -6.73
C GLU A 25 11.26 -4.72 -5.54
N MET A 26 12.20 -4.81 -4.60
CA MET A 26 12.21 -3.99 -3.40
C MET A 26 13.61 -3.42 -3.16
N GLU A 27 13.73 -2.10 -3.22
CA GLU A 27 14.99 -1.39 -3.02
C GLU A 27 14.88 -0.32 -1.92
N VAL A 28 15.98 -0.06 -1.23
CA VAL A 28 16.12 1.00 -0.23
C VAL A 28 16.86 2.19 -0.86
N LEU A 29 16.13 3.28 -1.06
CA LEU A 29 16.54 4.51 -1.75
C LEU A 29 16.19 5.70 -0.84
N SER A 30 17.20 6.34 -0.25
CA SER A 30 17.01 7.39 0.76
C SER A 30 17.17 8.78 0.15
N ALA A 31 16.12 9.60 0.17
CA ALA A 31 16.16 10.98 -0.31
C ALA A 31 17.18 11.86 0.45
N HIS A 32 17.49 11.53 1.70
CA HIS A 32 18.39 12.31 2.55
C HIS A 32 19.82 11.78 2.57
N ARG A 33 20.02 10.46 2.49
CA ARG A 33 21.36 9.83 2.56
C ARG A 33 21.97 9.59 1.19
N THR A 34 21.14 9.27 0.20
CA THR A 34 21.55 9.00 -1.18
C THR A 34 20.73 9.85 -2.16
N PRO A 35 20.79 11.19 -2.04
CA PRO A 35 19.94 12.11 -2.79
C PRO A 35 20.09 11.96 -4.30
N ALA A 36 21.28 11.65 -4.82
CA ALA A 36 21.49 11.42 -6.25
C ALA A 36 20.67 10.23 -6.77
N ARG A 37 20.71 9.07 -6.10
CA ARG A 37 19.94 7.88 -6.49
C ARG A 37 18.44 8.06 -6.28
N ALA A 38 18.05 8.68 -5.17
CA ALA A 38 16.65 8.97 -4.90
C ALA A 38 16.09 9.99 -5.91
N HIS A 39 16.89 10.99 -6.31
CA HIS A 39 16.54 11.95 -7.34
C HIS A 39 16.47 11.30 -8.71
N GLU A 40 17.38 10.39 -9.05
CA GLU A 40 17.33 9.66 -10.32
C GLU A 40 16.08 8.76 -10.41
N TYR A 41 15.75 8.06 -9.31
CA TYR A 41 14.53 7.28 -9.19
C TYR A 41 13.26 8.16 -9.20
N ALA A 42 13.28 9.30 -8.51
CA ALA A 42 12.14 10.23 -8.44
C ALA A 42 11.95 11.02 -9.74
N THR A 43 13.03 11.37 -10.44
CA THR A 43 12.99 12.01 -11.76
C THR A 43 12.54 11.00 -12.80
N SER A 44 12.98 9.74 -12.71
CA SER A 44 12.35 8.65 -13.44
C SER A 44 10.85 8.55 -13.10
N ALA A 45 10.46 8.67 -11.83
CA ALA A 45 9.05 8.66 -11.39
C ALA A 45 8.23 9.91 -11.78
N ALA A 46 8.86 11.07 -11.98
CA ALA A 46 8.20 12.32 -12.39
C ALA A 46 8.18 12.49 -13.91
N SER A 47 9.10 11.83 -14.62
CA SER A 47 9.15 11.78 -16.10
C SER A 47 8.52 10.51 -16.67
N THR A 48 8.24 9.51 -15.83
CA THR A 48 7.50 8.31 -16.22
C THR A 48 6.01 8.62 -16.31
N THR A 49 5.37 7.96 -17.26
CA THR A 49 3.91 7.93 -17.38
C THR A 49 3.29 6.85 -16.49
N LEU A 50 4.11 6.09 -15.76
CA LEU A 50 3.63 5.05 -14.86
C LEU A 50 3.02 5.63 -13.58
N PRO A 51 1.94 5.03 -13.05
CA PRO A 51 1.33 5.45 -11.80
C PRO A 51 2.30 5.31 -10.60
N VAL A 52 2.33 6.32 -9.74
CA VAL A 52 3.11 6.31 -8.49
C VAL A 52 2.15 6.19 -7.30
N ILE A 53 2.41 5.23 -6.41
CA ILE A 53 1.65 4.99 -5.18
C ILE A 53 2.54 5.32 -3.98
N GLY A 54 2.07 6.19 -3.10
CA GLY A 54 2.79 6.63 -1.91
C GLY A 54 2.24 6.00 -0.64
N VAL A 55 3.12 5.47 0.22
CA VAL A 55 2.75 4.96 1.55
C VAL A 55 3.48 5.81 2.61
N PRO A 56 2.77 6.68 3.34
CA PRO A 56 3.37 7.46 4.40
C PRO A 56 3.70 6.58 5.61
N MET A 57 4.92 6.71 6.13
CA MET A 57 5.37 5.99 7.32
C MET A 57 5.06 6.80 8.58
N ALA A 58 4.65 6.14 9.65
CA ALA A 58 4.45 6.81 10.92
C ALA A 58 5.78 7.34 11.48
N THR A 59 5.77 8.61 11.85
CA THR A 59 6.85 9.27 12.56
C THR A 59 6.53 9.33 14.05
N CYS A 60 7.56 9.38 14.89
CA CYS A 60 7.42 9.35 16.34
C CYS A 60 6.72 10.59 16.93
N VAL A 61 6.78 11.75 16.27
CA VAL A 61 6.27 13.02 16.83
C VAL A 61 4.86 13.32 16.35
N LEU A 62 4.58 13.12 15.06
CA LEU A 62 3.31 13.49 14.43
C LEU A 62 2.49 12.30 13.95
N ASN A 63 2.85 11.08 14.37
CA ASN A 63 2.19 9.83 13.96
C ASN A 63 2.04 9.70 12.44
N GLY A 64 2.99 10.24 11.67
CA GLY A 64 2.98 10.20 10.21
C GLY A 64 2.08 11.23 9.52
N LEU A 65 1.49 12.20 10.24
CA LEU A 65 0.74 13.30 9.60
C LEU A 65 1.64 14.15 8.69
N ASP A 66 2.88 14.38 9.12
CA ASP A 66 3.93 15.01 8.32
C ASP A 66 4.24 14.22 7.05
N ALA A 67 4.42 12.90 7.16
CA ALA A 67 4.65 12.03 6.01
C ALA A 67 3.44 12.01 5.06
N LEU A 68 2.22 11.95 5.61
CA LEU A 68 0.98 11.97 4.83
C LEU A 68 0.84 13.26 4.03
N LEU A 69 0.98 14.42 4.69
CA LEU A 69 0.88 15.72 4.04
C LEU A 69 2.00 15.90 2.99
N SER A 70 3.21 15.43 3.28
CA SER A 70 4.33 15.51 2.33
C SER A 70 4.12 14.65 1.08
N THR A 71 3.33 13.59 1.17
CA THR A 71 3.08 12.67 0.06
C THR A 71 1.84 13.06 -0.74
N VAL A 72 0.77 13.53 -0.09
CA VAL A 72 -0.51 13.86 -0.74
C VAL A 72 -0.54 15.25 -1.37
N GLN A 73 0.21 16.22 -0.83
CA GLN A 73 0.18 17.63 -1.25
C GLN A 73 1.06 17.90 -2.48
N MET A 74 0.92 17.08 -3.53
CA MET A 74 1.62 17.28 -4.79
C MET A 74 1.00 18.43 -5.61
N PRO A 75 1.80 19.23 -6.33
CA PRO A 75 1.28 20.28 -7.20
C PRO A 75 0.48 19.69 -8.37
N GLY A 76 -0.43 20.50 -8.92
CA GLY A 76 -1.22 20.10 -10.09
C GLY A 76 -0.32 19.73 -11.28
N GLY A 77 -0.57 18.56 -11.87
CA GLY A 77 0.18 18.02 -13.00
C GLY A 77 1.08 16.82 -12.66
N ILE A 78 1.40 16.59 -11.38
CA ILE A 78 2.25 15.47 -10.93
C ILE A 78 1.49 14.67 -9.85
N PRO A 79 0.59 13.75 -10.22
CA PRO A 79 -0.23 13.03 -9.24
C PRO A 79 0.54 11.92 -8.53
N VAL A 80 0.23 11.73 -7.24
CA VAL A 80 0.67 10.57 -6.45
C VAL A 80 -0.56 9.98 -5.76
N ALA A 81 -0.75 8.66 -5.89
CA ALA A 81 -1.82 7.93 -5.22
C ALA A 81 -1.41 7.61 -3.77
N THR A 82 -1.75 8.50 -2.83
CA THR A 82 -1.36 8.35 -1.43
C THR A 82 -2.31 7.44 -0.66
N MET A 83 -1.75 6.42 0.00
CA MET A 83 -2.48 5.45 0.82
C MET A 83 -2.49 5.83 2.31
N ALA A 84 -3.10 4.99 3.14
CA ALA A 84 -3.07 5.13 4.59
C ALA A 84 -1.65 5.07 5.16
N ILE A 85 -1.50 5.46 6.43
CA ILE A 85 -0.22 5.41 7.13
C ILE A 85 0.14 3.96 7.49
N ASP A 86 1.42 3.60 7.38
CA ASP A 86 2.01 2.30 7.75
C ASP A 86 1.41 1.07 7.04
N LYS A 87 1.27 -0.06 7.76
CA LYS A 87 0.90 -1.39 7.24
C LYS A 87 -0.43 -1.40 6.50
N PRO A 88 -1.50 -0.75 6.99
CA PRO A 88 -2.73 -0.63 6.21
C PRO A 88 -2.48 0.03 4.84
N GLY A 89 -1.62 1.04 4.81
CA GLY A 89 -1.19 1.70 3.59
C GLY A 89 -0.41 0.79 2.65
N ALA A 90 0.55 0.03 3.18
CA ALA A 90 1.37 -0.90 2.40
C ALA A 90 0.52 -2.02 1.75
N VAL A 91 -0.41 -2.60 2.51
CA VAL A 91 -1.34 -3.61 1.99
C VAL A 91 -2.26 -2.99 0.92
N ASN A 92 -2.83 -1.82 1.19
CA ASN A 92 -3.70 -1.14 0.23
C ASN A 92 -2.94 -0.70 -1.03
N ALA A 93 -1.68 -0.29 -0.91
CA ALA A 93 -0.85 0.05 -2.06
C ALA A 93 -0.66 -1.15 -2.99
N ALA A 94 -0.40 -2.34 -2.43
CA ALA A 94 -0.28 -3.57 -3.21
C ALA A 94 -1.62 -3.98 -3.86
N ILE A 95 -2.75 -3.86 -3.15
CA ILE A 95 -4.08 -4.12 -3.71
C ILE A 95 -4.39 -3.13 -4.83
N PHE A 96 -4.11 -1.85 -4.64
CA PHE A 96 -4.36 -0.81 -5.64
C PHE A 96 -3.49 -1.00 -6.88
N ALA A 97 -2.22 -1.38 -6.70
CA ALA A 97 -1.35 -1.78 -7.81
C ALA A 97 -1.92 -2.99 -8.57
N ALA A 98 -2.43 -4.00 -7.84
CA ALA A 98 -3.09 -5.15 -8.45
C ALA A 98 -4.37 -4.74 -9.22
N GLU A 99 -5.17 -3.80 -8.70
CA GLU A 99 -6.36 -3.28 -9.39
C GLU A 99 -6.01 -2.55 -10.69
N ILE A 100 -4.91 -1.78 -10.71
CA ILE A 100 -4.40 -1.15 -11.94
C ILE A 100 -3.99 -2.22 -12.96
N LEU A 101 -3.21 -3.22 -12.54
CA LEU A 101 -2.72 -4.29 -13.43
C LEU A 101 -3.86 -5.19 -13.93
N ALA A 102 -4.89 -5.41 -13.11
CA ALA A 102 -6.05 -6.21 -13.45
C ALA A 102 -6.87 -5.65 -14.62
N LEU A 103 -6.71 -4.37 -14.97
CA LEU A 103 -7.31 -3.79 -16.17
C LEU A 103 -6.77 -4.42 -17.46
N GLY A 104 -5.53 -4.94 -17.43
CA GLY A 104 -4.88 -5.61 -18.56
C GLY A 104 -4.74 -7.13 -18.40
N ASP A 105 -4.91 -7.67 -17.18
CA ASP A 105 -4.74 -9.10 -16.88
C ASP A 105 -5.96 -9.67 -16.13
N GLU A 106 -6.76 -10.47 -16.83
CA GLU A 106 -7.93 -11.15 -16.27
C GLU A 106 -7.59 -12.14 -15.14
N GLY A 107 -6.38 -12.70 -15.14
CA GLY A 107 -5.89 -13.60 -14.11
C GLY A 107 -5.80 -12.90 -12.76
N ILE A 108 -5.27 -11.68 -12.74
CA ILE A 108 -5.23 -10.84 -11.54
C ILE A 108 -6.64 -10.40 -11.15
N ALA A 109 -7.47 -10.01 -12.12
CA ALA A 109 -8.86 -9.60 -11.88
C ALA A 109 -9.66 -10.69 -11.14
N ARG A 110 -9.53 -11.96 -11.55
CA ARG A 110 -10.18 -13.11 -10.86
C ARG A 110 -9.68 -13.27 -9.43
N LYS A 111 -8.39 -13.11 -9.18
CA LYS A 111 -7.82 -13.20 -7.82
C LYS A 111 -8.33 -12.06 -6.92
N LEU A 112 -8.50 -10.85 -7.45
CA LEU A 112 -9.08 -9.72 -6.72
C LEU A 112 -10.54 -9.97 -6.33
N VAL A 113 -11.35 -10.53 -7.24
CA VAL A 113 -12.73 -10.92 -6.92
C VAL A 113 -12.75 -11.94 -5.79
N ALA A 114 -11.95 -13.01 -5.89
CA ALA A 114 -11.84 -14.01 -4.84
C ALA A 114 -11.39 -13.41 -3.49
N HIS A 115 -10.48 -12.44 -3.52
CA HIS A 115 -10.05 -11.73 -2.31
C HIS A 115 -11.18 -10.89 -1.68
N LYS A 116 -12.00 -10.21 -2.48
CA LYS A 116 -13.16 -9.44 -2.00
C LYS A 116 -14.22 -10.37 -1.37
N GLU A 117 -14.46 -11.53 -1.97
CA GLU A 117 -15.35 -12.55 -1.41
C GLU A 117 -14.83 -13.13 -0.08
N GLU A 118 -13.53 -13.41 0.01
CA GLU A 118 -12.88 -13.86 1.24
C GLU A 118 -13.05 -12.84 2.38
N LEU A 119 -12.82 -11.55 2.08
CA LEU A 119 -13.02 -10.46 3.04
C LEU A 119 -14.47 -10.38 3.52
N ALA A 120 -15.43 -10.45 2.59
CA ALA A 120 -16.85 -10.42 2.93
C ALA A 120 -17.25 -11.56 3.86
N ARG A 121 -16.76 -12.78 3.57
CA ARG A 121 -16.98 -13.96 4.41
C ARG A 121 -16.39 -13.78 5.81
N GLY A 122 -15.15 -13.29 5.90
CA GLY A 122 -14.49 -13.06 7.19
C GLY A 122 -15.18 -12.01 8.05
N VAL A 123 -15.75 -10.96 7.46
CA VAL A 123 -16.56 -9.97 8.19
C VAL A 123 -17.86 -10.60 8.69
N ALA A 124 -18.56 -11.37 7.87
CA ALA A 124 -19.78 -12.05 8.26
C ALA A 124 -19.55 -13.03 9.44
N GLU A 125 -18.48 -13.81 9.40
CA GLU A 125 -18.09 -14.73 10.48
C GLU A 125 -17.77 -14.00 11.79
N LYS A 126 -16.97 -12.92 11.72
CA LYS A 126 -16.65 -12.08 12.90
C LYS A 126 -17.90 -11.45 13.49
N ASN A 127 -18.81 -10.96 12.66
CA ASN A 127 -20.09 -10.40 13.11
C ASN A 127 -20.93 -11.48 13.80
N ALA A 128 -21.08 -12.66 13.20
CA ALA A 128 -21.83 -13.78 13.80
C ALA A 128 -21.25 -14.20 15.16
N ARG A 129 -19.91 -14.24 15.28
CA ARG A 129 -19.23 -14.52 16.56
C ARG A 129 -19.52 -13.44 17.60
N LEU A 130 -19.49 -12.17 17.22
CA LEU A 130 -19.79 -11.05 18.12
C LEU A 130 -21.25 -11.11 18.62
N GLN A 131 -22.20 -11.41 17.73
CA GLN A 131 -23.61 -11.55 18.11
C GLN A 131 -23.84 -12.67 19.14
N LYS A 132 -23.15 -13.82 18.99
CA LYS A 132 -23.19 -14.89 19.99
C LYS A 132 -22.68 -14.44 21.37
N GLN A 133 -21.55 -13.73 21.41
CA GLN A 133 -20.99 -13.19 22.65
C GLN A 133 -21.90 -12.16 23.31
N LEU A 134 -22.63 -11.36 22.53
CA LEU A 134 -23.60 -10.39 23.05
C LEU A 134 -24.85 -11.07 23.61
N SER A 135 -25.31 -12.18 23.01
CA SER A 135 -26.42 -12.96 23.54
C SER A 135 -26.07 -13.76 24.79
N GLU A 136 -24.82 -14.20 24.95
CA GLU A 136 -24.35 -14.93 26.14
C GLU A 136 -24.11 -14.01 27.36
N LYS A 137 -23.97 -12.70 27.13
CA LYS A 137 -23.78 -11.68 28.17
C LYS A 137 -25.08 -11.04 28.67
N LYS A 138 -26.21 -11.34 28.05
CA LYS A 138 -27.55 -10.89 28.48
C LYS A 138 -28.21 -11.97 29.32
#